data_AF-E5VKG0-F1
#
_entry.id   AF-E5VKG0-F1
#
_cell.length_a   1.000
_cell.length_b   1.000
_cell.length_c   1.000
_cell.angle_alpha   90.00
_cell.angle_beta   90.00
_cell.angle_gamma   90.00
#
_symmetry.space_group_name_H-M   'P 1'
#
loop_
_entity.id
_entity.type
_entity.pdbx_description
1 polymer ?
#
loop_
_entity_poly.entity_id
_entity_poly.type
_entity_poly.pdbx_seq_one_letter_code
_entity_poly.pdbx_strand_id
1 'polypeptide(L)'
;MSNYEQMELNITLDGERELKENVMLSVEFAYDQLKSYDLPNVANRYEGYGIAANMWSQLAAKEKGVKDSMKHFLVTLDIGEQAAIETASSLYNSVTEVVYTATNMAAHVNKVMNDLFKVYSEIEEETPIEKMIEDGNDDGFEEAEEKTEENTEAEVQEDGAE
;
A
#
# COMPACT_ATOMS: atom_id res chain seq x y z
N MET A 1 28.03 -16.49 -9.35
CA MET A 1 27.06 -17.38 -10.03
C MET A 1 25.71 -16.70 -9.90
N SER A 2 25.06 -16.40 -11.03
CA SER A 2 23.80 -15.65 -11.06
C SER A 2 22.71 -16.33 -10.24
N ASN A 3 22.00 -15.56 -9.42
CA ASN A 3 20.69 -15.94 -8.90
C ASN A 3 19.77 -16.10 -10.10
N TYR A 4 19.44 -17.33 -10.48
CA TYR A 4 18.34 -17.59 -11.41
C TYR A 4 17.05 -17.34 -10.64
N GLU A 5 16.33 -16.28 -11.01
CA GLU A 5 14.93 -16.11 -10.62
C GLU A 5 14.16 -17.36 -11.08
N GLN A 6 13.75 -18.20 -10.13
CA GLN A 6 12.92 -19.36 -10.44
C GLN A 6 11.54 -18.85 -10.86
N MET A 7 11.21 -19.07 -12.13
CA MET A 7 9.87 -18.83 -12.64
C MET A 7 8.96 -19.97 -12.16
N GLU A 8 8.15 -19.72 -11.14
CA GLU A 8 7.14 -20.67 -10.69
C GLU A 8 5.96 -20.66 -11.68
N LEU A 9 5.85 -21.73 -12.48
CA LEU A 9 4.69 -21.93 -13.35
C LEU A 9 3.50 -22.36 -12.49
N ASN A 10 2.54 -21.47 -12.28
CA ASN A 10 1.25 -21.85 -11.71
C ASN A 10 0.50 -22.69 -12.76
N ILE A 11 0.34 -23.99 -12.47
CA ILE A 11 -0.32 -24.97 -13.34
C ILE A 11 -1.80 -25.20 -13.00
N THR A 12 -2.32 -24.53 -11.98
CA THR A 12 -3.72 -24.66 -11.57
C THR A 12 -4.63 -24.03 -12.63
N LEU A 13 -5.71 -24.73 -12.99
CA LEU A 13 -6.67 -24.19 -13.95
C LEU A 13 -7.44 -23.01 -13.32
N ASP A 14 -7.73 -21.96 -14.09
CA ASP A 14 -8.48 -20.80 -13.57
C ASP A 14 -9.85 -21.16 -12.97
N GLY A 15 -10.48 -22.23 -13.47
CA GLY A 15 -11.75 -22.75 -12.96
C GLY A 15 -11.63 -23.59 -11.67
N GLU A 16 -10.42 -23.97 -11.28
CA GLU A 16 -10.13 -24.68 -10.02
C GLU A 16 -9.79 -23.71 -8.88
N ARG A 17 -9.57 -22.44 -9.21
CA ARG A 17 -9.28 -21.37 -8.25
C ARG A 17 -10.53 -20.70 -7.76
N GLU A 18 -10.47 -20.16 -6.54
CA GLU A 18 -11.56 -19.32 -6.05
C GLU A 18 -11.62 -18.04 -6.90
N LEU A 19 -12.83 -17.65 -7.34
CA LEU A 19 -13.02 -16.44 -8.16
C LEU A 19 -12.35 -15.20 -7.53
N LYS A 20 -12.34 -15.11 -6.20
CA LYS A 20 -11.70 -14.03 -5.46
C LYS A 20 -10.19 -13.95 -5.74
N GLU A 21 -9.50 -15.08 -5.82
CA GLU A 21 -8.07 -15.11 -6.15
C GLU A 21 -7.82 -14.60 -7.57
N ASN A 22 -8.65 -15.01 -8.54
CA ASN A 22 -8.52 -14.54 -9.92
C ASN A 22 -8.77 -13.03 -10.03
N VAL A 23 -9.70 -12.49 -9.23
CA VAL A 23 -9.90 -11.03 -9.12
C VAL A 23 -8.66 -10.36 -8.54
N MET A 24 -8.06 -10.90 -7.48
CA MET A 24 -6.83 -10.36 -6.89
C MET A 24 -5.68 -10.34 -7.90
N LEU A 25 -5.48 -11.43 -8.64
CA LEU A 25 -4.48 -11.46 -9.72
C LEU A 25 -4.76 -10.45 -10.83
N SER A 26 -6.03 -10.24 -11.17
CA SER A 26 -6.40 -9.23 -12.16
C SER A 26 -6.08 -7.82 -11.67
N VAL A 27 -6.21 -7.57 -10.37
CA VAL A 27 -5.81 -6.29 -9.75
C VAL A 27 -4.29 -6.13 -9.74
N GLU A 28 -3.53 -7.19 -9.40
CA GLU A 28 -2.06 -7.18 -9.44
C GLU A 28 -1.56 -6.92 -10.87
N PHE A 29 -2.14 -7.61 -11.86
CA PHE A 29 -1.86 -7.39 -13.27
C PHE A 29 -2.11 -5.92 -13.67
N ALA A 30 -3.26 -5.36 -13.32
CA ALA A 30 -3.56 -3.95 -13.61
C ALA A 30 -2.60 -3.00 -12.88
N TYR A 31 -2.19 -3.32 -11.65
CA TYR A 31 -1.21 -2.53 -10.89
C TYR A 31 0.18 -2.57 -11.53
N ASP A 32 0.61 -3.72 -12.04
CA ASP A 32 1.88 -3.84 -12.77
C ASP A 32 1.84 -3.07 -14.10
N GLN A 33 0.69 -3.05 -14.79
CA GLN A 33 0.50 -2.17 -15.93
C GLN A 33 0.67 -0.69 -15.54
N LEU A 34 0.17 -0.26 -14.38
CA LEU A 34 0.37 1.11 -13.89
C LEU A 34 1.85 1.48 -13.72
N LYS A 35 2.69 0.54 -13.27
CA LYS A 35 4.14 0.75 -13.14
C LYS A 35 4.83 0.99 -14.49
N SER A 36 4.25 0.45 -15.58
CA SER A 36 4.80 0.63 -16.93
C SER A 36 4.58 2.02 -17.52
N TYR A 37 3.64 2.80 -17.00
CA TYR A 37 3.25 4.11 -17.54
C TYR A 37 4.09 5.30 -17.01
N ASP A 38 5.16 5.05 -16.25
CA ASP A 38 6.02 6.09 -15.64
C ASP A 38 5.23 7.22 -14.96
N LEU A 39 4.24 6.83 -14.14
CA LEU A 39 3.38 7.76 -13.42
C LEU A 39 4.11 8.34 -12.20
N PRO A 40 3.96 9.64 -11.90
CA PRO A 40 4.54 10.22 -10.70
C PRO A 40 4.03 9.52 -9.43
N ASN A 41 4.85 9.52 -8.39
CA ASN A 41 4.46 9.02 -7.08
C ASN A 41 3.42 9.94 -6.45
N VAL A 42 2.49 9.36 -5.69
CA VAL A 42 1.50 10.13 -4.92
C VAL A 42 2.21 10.81 -3.76
N ALA A 43 2.25 12.15 -3.77
CA ALA A 43 3.06 12.91 -2.83
C ALA A 43 2.42 13.05 -1.44
N ASN A 44 1.08 13.04 -1.35
CA ASN A 44 0.39 13.26 -0.07
C ASN A 44 -1.05 12.73 -0.06
N ARG A 45 -1.66 12.70 1.13
CA ARG A 45 -3.03 12.22 1.36
C ARG A 45 -4.10 12.90 0.51
N TYR A 46 -3.92 14.17 0.15
CA TYR A 46 -4.91 14.92 -0.64
C TYR A 46 -4.87 14.52 -2.11
N GLU A 47 -3.66 14.33 -2.64
CA GLU A 47 -3.48 13.78 -3.98
C GLU A 47 -4.01 12.35 -4.06
N GLY A 48 -3.71 11.52 -3.05
CA GLY A 48 -4.25 10.17 -2.95
C GLY A 48 -5.77 10.15 -2.95
N TYR A 49 -6.41 11.04 -2.19
CA TYR A 49 -7.87 11.21 -2.23
C TYR A 49 -8.36 11.65 -3.62
N GLY A 50 -7.67 12.60 -4.27
CA GLY A 50 -8.03 13.07 -5.61
C GLY A 50 -8.04 11.95 -6.64
N ILE A 51 -7.02 11.08 -6.63
CA ILE A 51 -6.93 9.91 -7.50
C ILE A 51 -8.08 8.94 -7.20
N ALA A 52 -8.30 8.60 -5.93
CA ALA A 52 -9.37 7.69 -5.53
C ALA A 52 -10.77 8.24 -5.91
N ALA A 53 -11.00 9.55 -5.72
CA ALA A 53 -12.25 10.22 -6.07
C ALA A 53 -12.49 10.24 -7.58
N ASN A 54 -11.45 10.45 -8.40
CA ASN A 54 -11.55 10.36 -9.85
C ASN A 54 -11.95 8.95 -10.30
N MET A 55 -11.27 7.92 -9.77
CA MET A 55 -11.60 6.52 -10.08
C MET A 55 -13.03 6.15 -9.62
N TRP A 56 -13.42 6.61 -8.43
CA TRP A 56 -14.79 6.45 -7.94
C TRP A 56 -15.82 7.10 -8.87
N SER A 57 -15.56 8.31 -9.36
CA SER A 57 -16.47 8.98 -10.29
C SER A 57 -16.67 8.18 -11.58
N GLN A 58 -15.61 7.54 -12.09
CA GLN A 58 -15.70 6.67 -13.26
C GLN A 58 -16.52 5.41 -12.95
N LEU A 59 -16.26 4.76 -11.82
CA LEU A 59 -17.01 3.58 -11.38
C LEU A 59 -18.51 3.89 -11.20
N ALA A 60 -18.83 5.00 -10.52
CA ALA A 60 -20.20 5.45 -10.30
C ALA A 60 -20.96 5.71 -11.61
N ALA A 61 -20.27 6.22 -12.64
CA ALA A 61 -20.85 6.38 -13.97
C ALA A 61 -21.19 5.03 -14.63
N LYS A 62 -20.34 4.00 -14.46
CA LYS A 62 -20.59 2.64 -14.97
C LYS A 62 -21.70 1.93 -14.21
N GLU A 63 -21.77 2.09 -12.88
CA GLU A 63 -22.87 1.57 -12.06
C GLU A 63 -24.23 2.12 -12.50
N LYS A 64 -24.28 3.37 -12.95
CA LYS A 64 -25.50 3.94 -13.54
C LYS A 64 -25.93 3.17 -14.80
N GLY A 65 -24.98 2.78 -15.65
CA GLY A 65 -25.25 1.93 -16.82
C GLY A 65 -25.89 0.60 -16.45
N VAL A 66 -25.40 -0.07 -15.41
CA VAL A 66 -26.02 -1.30 -14.88
C VAL A 66 -27.45 -1.06 -14.40
N LYS A 67 -27.69 0.04 -13.66
CA LYS A 67 -29.03 0.41 -13.19
C LYS A 67 -30.00 0.64 -14.34
N ASP A 68 -29.54 1.31 -15.40
CA ASP A 68 -30.39 1.61 -16.56
C ASP A 68 -30.64 0.36 -17.41
N SER A 69 -29.63 -0.51 -17.62
CA SER A 69 -29.80 -1.82 -18.27
C SER A 69 -30.77 -2.74 -17.52
N MET A 70 -30.72 -2.75 -16.19
CA MET A 70 -31.64 -3.52 -15.36
C MET A 70 -33.09 -3.01 -15.48
N LYS A 71 -33.29 -1.68 -15.48
CA LYS A 71 -34.62 -1.10 -15.74
C LYS A 71 -35.13 -1.47 -17.12
N HIS A 72 -34.25 -1.44 -18.13
CA HIS A 72 -34.61 -1.82 -19.48
C HIS A 72 -35.05 -3.29 -19.55
N PHE A 73 -34.33 -4.20 -18.88
CA PHE A 73 -34.75 -5.59 -18.78
C PHE A 73 -36.18 -5.72 -18.25
N LEU A 74 -36.49 -5.05 -17.12
CA LEU A 74 -37.83 -5.06 -16.52
C LEU A 74 -38.93 -4.62 -17.49
N VAL A 75 -38.67 -3.61 -18.32
CA VAL A 75 -39.62 -3.10 -19.32
C VAL A 75 -39.82 -4.08 -20.48
N THR A 76 -38.86 -4.94 -20.76
CA THR A 76 -38.94 -5.90 -21.89
C THR A 76 -39.54 -7.26 -21.55
N LEU A 77 -39.97 -7.48 -20.29
CA LEU A 77 -40.44 -8.80 -19.83
C LEU A 77 -41.66 -9.33 -20.60
N ASP A 78 -42.55 -8.45 -21.05
CA ASP A 78 -43.79 -8.79 -21.74
C ASP A 78 -43.63 -8.89 -23.27
N ILE A 79 -42.46 -8.50 -23.81
CA ILE A 79 -42.20 -8.47 -25.26
C ILE A 79 -41.91 -9.88 -25.80
N GLY A 80 -41.21 -10.71 -25.02
CA GLY A 80 -40.87 -12.10 -25.37
C GLY A 80 -39.40 -12.47 -25.20
N GLU A 81 -39.07 -13.74 -25.42
CA GLU A 81 -37.76 -14.32 -25.08
C GLU A 81 -36.58 -13.67 -25.84
N GLN A 82 -36.76 -13.30 -27.10
CA GLN A 82 -35.69 -12.65 -27.87
C GLN A 82 -35.28 -11.31 -27.24
N ALA A 83 -36.26 -10.48 -26.86
CA ALA A 83 -36.00 -9.21 -26.18
C ALA A 83 -35.34 -9.43 -24.79
N ALA A 84 -35.76 -10.48 -24.07
CA ALA A 84 -35.12 -10.84 -22.80
C ALA A 84 -33.65 -11.25 -22.98
N ILE A 85 -33.30 -12.00 -24.04
CA ILE A 85 -31.92 -12.38 -24.35
C ILE A 85 -31.06 -11.15 -24.69
N GLU A 86 -31.58 -10.26 -25.53
CA GLU A 86 -30.86 -9.03 -25.93
C GLU A 86 -30.59 -8.11 -24.73
N THR A 87 -31.57 -7.95 -23.85
CA THR A 87 -31.43 -7.15 -22.63
C THR A 87 -30.54 -7.80 -21.57
N ALA A 88 -30.58 -9.14 -21.44
CA ALA A 88 -29.65 -9.89 -20.62
C ALA A 88 -28.19 -9.72 -21.09
N SER A 89 -27.96 -9.77 -22.41
CA SER A 89 -26.63 -9.53 -22.99
C SER A 89 -26.14 -8.11 -22.73
N SER A 90 -27.01 -7.11 -22.89
CA SER A 90 -26.69 -5.71 -22.56
C SER A 90 -26.35 -5.51 -21.09
N LEU A 91 -27.10 -6.16 -20.18
CA LEU A 91 -26.82 -6.14 -18.75
C LEU A 91 -25.46 -6.80 -18.44
N TYR A 92 -25.17 -7.97 -19.03
CA TYR A 92 -23.88 -8.65 -18.88
C TYR A 92 -22.71 -7.75 -19.27
N ASN A 93 -22.80 -7.06 -20.42
CA ASN A 93 -21.77 -6.12 -20.86
C ASN A 93 -21.63 -4.95 -19.89
N SER A 94 -22.75 -4.41 -19.40
CA SER A 94 -22.75 -3.30 -18.42
C SER A 94 -22.08 -3.68 -17.10
N VAL A 95 -22.32 -4.90 -16.61
CA VAL A 95 -21.69 -5.43 -15.39
C VAL A 95 -20.20 -5.70 -15.62
N THR A 96 -19.83 -6.26 -16.77
CA THR A 96 -18.42 -6.49 -17.14
C THR A 96 -17.62 -5.19 -17.14
N GLU A 97 -18.20 -4.10 -17.66
CA GLU A 97 -17.61 -2.75 -17.61
C GLU A 97 -17.39 -2.24 -16.18
N VAL A 98 -18.33 -2.52 -15.27
CA VAL A 98 -18.18 -2.21 -13.84
C VAL A 98 -17.03 -3.01 -13.23
N VAL A 99 -16.96 -4.32 -13.50
CA VAL A 99 -15.88 -5.18 -13.00
C VAL A 99 -14.52 -4.68 -13.48
N TYR A 100 -14.37 -4.40 -14.78
CA TYR A 100 -13.13 -3.83 -15.34
C TYR A 100 -12.74 -2.51 -14.66
N THR A 101 -13.70 -1.60 -14.51
CA THR A 101 -13.46 -0.29 -13.88
C THR A 101 -13.12 -0.42 -12.39
N ALA A 102 -13.76 -1.34 -11.68
CA ALA A 102 -13.49 -1.63 -10.28
C ALA A 102 -12.10 -2.24 -10.08
N THR A 103 -11.69 -3.17 -10.95
CA THR A 103 -10.33 -3.74 -10.94
C THR A 103 -9.28 -2.65 -11.15
N ASN A 104 -9.48 -1.75 -12.12
CA ASN A 104 -8.59 -0.61 -12.32
C ASN A 104 -8.58 0.33 -11.11
N MET A 105 -9.74 0.62 -10.53
CA MET A 105 -9.82 1.44 -9.32
C MET A 105 -9.03 0.80 -8.17
N ALA A 106 -9.17 -0.50 -7.95
CA ALA A 106 -8.42 -1.22 -6.93
C ALA A 106 -6.90 -1.13 -7.16
N ALA A 107 -6.45 -1.26 -8.42
CA ALA A 107 -5.05 -1.10 -8.77
C ALA A 107 -4.52 0.33 -8.50
N HIS A 108 -5.28 1.36 -8.88
CA HIS A 108 -4.92 2.75 -8.59
C HIS A 108 -4.89 3.06 -7.08
N VAL A 109 -5.86 2.54 -6.32
CA VAL A 109 -5.89 2.70 -4.87
C VAL A 109 -4.73 1.93 -4.21
N ASN A 110 -4.35 0.77 -4.74
CA ASN A 110 -3.17 0.04 -4.29
C ASN A 110 -1.88 0.85 -4.55
N LYS A 111 -1.76 1.49 -5.73
CA LYS A 111 -0.66 2.45 -6.00
C LYS A 111 -0.63 3.57 -4.96
N VAL A 112 -1.77 4.23 -4.73
CA VAL A 112 -1.89 5.30 -3.74
C VAL A 112 -1.42 4.83 -2.36
N MET A 113 -1.87 3.66 -1.92
CA MET A 113 -1.46 3.08 -0.63
C MET A 113 0.05 2.87 -0.56
N ASN A 114 0.65 2.25 -1.58
CA ASN A 114 2.07 1.96 -1.60
C ASN A 114 2.94 3.22 -1.67
N ASP A 115 2.54 4.21 -2.45
CA ASP A 115 3.28 5.47 -2.57
C ASP A 115 3.20 6.29 -1.27
N LEU A 116 2.02 6.37 -0.66
CA LEU A 116 1.86 7.04 0.63
C LEU A 116 2.63 6.33 1.75
N PHE A 117 2.72 5.00 1.71
CA PHE A 117 3.55 4.24 2.64
C PHE A 117 5.02 4.59 2.49
N LYS A 118 5.54 4.66 1.25
CA LYS A 118 6.92 5.10 0.99
C LYS A 118 7.17 6.51 1.51
N VAL A 119 6.29 7.46 1.17
CA VAL A 119 6.39 8.83 1.67
C VAL A 119 6.41 8.86 3.19
N TYR A 120 5.56 8.08 3.86
CA TYR A 120 5.56 7.99 5.33
C TYR A 120 6.86 7.40 5.90
N SER A 121 7.39 6.36 5.27
CA SER A 121 8.65 5.71 5.70
C SER A 121 9.90 6.54 5.42
N GLU A 122 9.88 7.39 4.39
CA GLU A 122 10.97 8.30 4.02
C GLU A 122 10.99 9.58 4.86
N ILE A 123 9.94 9.85 5.64
CA ILE A 123 9.97 10.84 6.69
C ILE A 123 10.80 10.25 7.84
N GLU A 124 12.13 10.22 7.67
CA GLU A 124 13.05 10.31 8.79
C GLU A 124 12.88 11.72 9.38
N GLU A 125 11.96 11.88 10.34
CA GLU A 125 11.99 13.06 11.21
C GLU A 125 13.19 12.92 12.15
N GLU A 126 14.42 13.05 11.65
CA GLU A 126 15.49 13.52 12.51
C GLU A 126 15.12 14.94 12.92
N THR A 127 14.69 15.06 14.17
CA THR A 127 14.41 16.35 14.76
C THR A 127 15.68 17.20 14.72
N PRO A 128 15.58 18.54 14.67
CA PRO A 128 16.75 19.41 14.75
C PRO A 128 17.65 19.12 15.96
N ILE A 129 17.08 18.56 17.04
CA ILE A 129 17.82 18.11 18.23
C ILE A 129 18.61 16.83 17.95
N GLU A 130 18.03 15.84 17.27
CA GLU A 130 18.74 14.61 16.89
C GLU A 130 19.91 14.90 15.94
N LYS A 131 19.73 15.81 14.98
CA LYS A 131 20.85 16.30 14.14
C LYS A 131 21.94 16.97 14.94
N MET A 132 21.58 17.78 15.94
CA MET A 132 22.57 18.42 16.81
C MET A 132 23.28 17.43 17.74
N ILE A 133 22.66 16.32 18.11
CA ILE A 133 23.27 15.27 18.94
C ILE A 133 24.22 14.40 18.11
N GLU A 134 23.87 14.10 16.85
CA GLU A 134 24.79 13.39 15.94
C GLU A 134 25.96 14.29 15.49
N ASP A 135 25.71 15.55 15.15
CA ASP A 135 26.76 16.52 14.79
C ASP A 135 27.61 16.94 16.01
N GLY A 136 27.05 16.89 17.22
CA GLY A 136 27.72 17.21 18.50
C GLY A 136 28.48 16.06 19.14
N ASN A 137 28.52 14.88 18.51
CA ASN A 137 29.35 13.77 19.00
C ASN A 137 30.85 13.93 18.62
N ASP A 138 31.22 15.02 17.94
CA ASP A 138 32.59 15.49 17.72
C ASP A 138 32.88 16.79 18.51
N ASP A 139 32.29 16.93 19.71
CA ASP A 139 32.47 18.12 20.58
C ASP A 139 33.88 18.24 21.21
N GLY A 140 34.86 17.43 20.78
CA GLY A 140 36.25 17.55 21.22
C GLY A 140 36.46 17.41 22.75
N PHE A 141 35.49 16.85 23.46
CA PHE A 141 35.61 16.57 24.90
C PHE A 141 36.33 15.24 25.09
N GLU A 142 37.60 15.31 25.46
CA GLU A 142 38.31 14.19 26.07
C GLU A 142 37.70 13.92 27.46
N GLU A 143 37.15 12.73 27.68
CA GLU A 143 36.80 12.28 29.03
C GLU A 143 38.09 12.31 29.88
N ALA A 144 38.06 13.11 30.95
CA ALA A 144 39.18 13.18 31.87
C ALA A 144 39.40 11.82 32.52
N GLU A 145 40.63 11.28 32.40
CA GLU A 145 41.02 10.02 33.01
C GLU A 145 40.66 10.00 34.50
N GLU A 146 39.95 8.94 34.90
CA GLU A 146 39.55 8.67 36.27
C GLU A 146 40.81 8.54 37.14
N LYS A 147 41.10 9.58 37.94
CA LYS A 147 42.14 9.48 38.97
C LYS A 147 41.68 8.46 40.01
N THR A 148 42.29 7.29 39.98
CA THR A 148 42.18 6.31 41.07
C THR A 148 42.75 6.96 42.32
N GLU A 149 41.89 7.28 43.28
CA GLU A 149 42.33 7.78 44.59
C GLU A 149 43.13 6.70 45.31
N GLU A 150 44.42 6.98 45.54
CA GLU A 150 45.28 6.20 46.44
C GLU A 150 44.73 6.33 47.86
N ASN A 151 44.10 5.26 48.34
CA ASN A 151 43.61 5.15 49.70
C ASN A 151 44.81 5.02 50.65
N THR A 152 45.27 6.16 51.19
CA THR A 152 46.29 6.22 52.25
C THR A 152 45.61 6.48 53.60
N GLU A 153 45.18 5.41 54.27
CA GLU A 153 44.86 5.47 55.70
C GLU A 153 46.16 5.41 56.50
N ALA A 154 46.49 6.47 57.23
CA ALA A 154 47.57 6.51 58.21
C ALA A 154 47.00 6.59 59.64
N GLU A 155 47.19 5.46 60.34
CA GLU A 155 47.29 5.18 61.78
C GLU A 155 46.80 6.18 62.85
N VAL A 156 46.03 5.65 63.82
CA VAL A 156 46.15 6.05 65.24
C VAL A 156 46.08 4.78 66.12
N GLN A 157 47.15 4.55 66.89
CA GLN A 157 47.20 3.60 68.01
C GLN A 157 46.32 4.09 69.18
N GLU A 158 45.56 3.20 69.80
CA GLU A 158 45.25 3.34 71.23
C GLU A 158 45.32 1.97 71.93
N ASP A 159 45.95 2.01 73.09
CA ASP A 159 46.41 0.94 73.98
C ASP A 159 45.27 0.47 74.93
N GLY A 160 45.30 -0.80 75.34
CA GLY A 160 44.73 -1.22 76.64
C GLY A 160 43.66 -2.33 76.71
N ALA A 161 43.97 -3.32 77.57
CA ALA A 161 43.16 -4.37 78.22
C ALA A 161 42.84 -5.63 77.37
N GLU A 162 43.13 -6.88 77.80
CA GLU A 162 43.41 -7.50 79.10
C GLU A 162 44.57 -8.51 79.03
#